data_AF-A0A2D5ARF9-F1
#
_entry.id   AF-A0A2D5ARF9-F1
#
_cell.length_a   1.000
_cell.length_b   1.000
_cell.length_c   1.000
_cell.angle_alpha   90.00
_cell.angle_beta   90.00
_cell.angle_gamma   90.00
#
_symmetry.space_group_name_H-M   'P 1'
#
loop_
_entity.id
_entity.type
_entity.pdbx_description
1 polymer ?
#
loop_
_entity_poly.entity_id
_entity_poly.type
_entity_poly.pdbx_seq_one_letter_code
_entity_poly.pdbx_strand_id
1 'polypeptide(L)'
;MRLVGRILGWGAVLLVVAILAVYALGPIDFFPGMRLGGQESPPPASWATVNAEDEIRVATQGALPWVVRIWYAGTDDGLYVFGWRESTWFSRIEATPEAWVRIGDASYAVRAVPVEAKSETDAVMQAYREKYDRYLDPEIAGQAMADATRELFDDASRARTYQLLRLEPSR
;
A
#
# COMPACT_ATOMS: atom_id res chain seq x y z
N MET A 1 25.92 40.19 -13.50
CA MET A 1 25.96 38.71 -13.54
C MET A 1 25.78 38.02 -12.17
N ARG A 2 25.95 38.69 -11.02
CA ARG A 2 25.81 38.06 -9.67
C ARG A 2 24.36 37.94 -9.15
N LEU A 3 23.42 38.72 -9.70
CA LEU A 3 22.01 38.75 -9.26
C LEU A 3 21.19 37.60 -9.89
N VAL A 4 21.46 37.28 -11.16
CA VAL A 4 20.78 36.20 -11.91
C VAL A 4 21.14 34.82 -11.34
N GLY A 5 22.41 34.59 -10.95
CA GLY A 5 22.83 33.35 -10.29
C GLY A 5 22.24 33.14 -8.89
N ARG A 6 21.90 34.23 -8.17
CA ARG A 6 21.18 34.15 -6.89
C ARG A 6 19.71 33.80 -7.11
N ILE A 7 19.02 34.42 -8.06
CA ILE A 7 17.61 34.08 -8.34
C ILE A 7 17.47 32.63 -8.83
N LEU A 8 18.41 32.15 -9.67
CA LEU A 8 18.46 30.76 -10.11
C LEU A 8 18.75 29.78 -8.96
N GLY A 9 19.67 30.14 -8.05
CA GLY A 9 19.99 29.34 -6.86
C GLY A 9 18.84 29.26 -5.85
N TRP A 10 18.12 30.37 -5.63
CA TRP A 10 16.94 30.40 -4.76
C TRP A 10 15.75 29.67 -5.39
N GLY A 11 15.59 29.77 -6.71
CA GLY A 11 14.60 28.98 -7.46
C GLY A 11 14.85 27.47 -7.34
N ALA A 12 16.12 27.04 -7.48
CA ALA A 12 16.49 25.64 -7.29
C ALA A 12 16.28 25.17 -5.84
N VAL A 13 16.61 26.00 -4.84
CA VAL A 13 16.37 25.69 -3.42
C VAL A 13 14.87 25.60 -3.11
N LEU A 14 14.05 26.54 -3.60
CA LEU A 14 12.60 26.49 -3.42
C LEU A 14 11.98 25.28 -4.13
N LEU A 15 12.49 24.90 -5.30
CA LEU A 15 12.05 23.69 -6.00
C LEU A 15 12.41 22.43 -5.20
N VAL A 16 13.62 22.34 -4.65
CA VAL A 16 14.02 21.23 -3.78
C VAL A 16 13.15 21.17 -2.53
N VAL A 17 12.88 22.31 -1.88
CA VAL A 17 11.99 22.37 -0.71
C VAL A 17 10.56 21.96 -1.07
N ALA A 18 10.05 22.39 -2.22
CA ALA A 18 8.72 21.99 -2.69
C ALA A 18 8.64 20.49 -2.98
N ILE A 19 9.67 19.92 -3.62
CA ILE A 19 9.77 18.47 -3.87
C ILE A 19 9.80 17.71 -2.53
N LEU A 20 10.62 18.14 -1.57
CA LEU A 20 10.68 17.53 -0.24
C LEU A 20 9.35 17.66 0.52
N ALA A 21 8.64 18.78 0.37
CA ALA A 21 7.33 18.98 0.97
C ALA A 21 6.27 18.03 0.39
N VAL A 22 6.32 17.73 -0.91
CA VAL A 22 5.44 16.71 -1.53
C VAL A 22 5.66 15.33 -0.89
N TYR A 23 6.91 14.92 -0.68
CA TYR A 23 7.21 13.64 0.01
C TYR A 23 6.79 13.63 1.50
N ALA A 24 6.64 14.80 2.13
CA ALA A 24 6.16 14.93 3.50
C ALA A 24 4.62 14.80 3.63
N LEU A 25 3.89 14.93 2.52
CA LEU A 25 2.42 14.90 2.43
C LEU A 25 1.89 13.50 2.06
N GLY A 26 2.34 12.44 2.75
CA GLY A 26 1.82 11.08 2.54
C GLY A 26 2.03 10.50 1.12
N PRO A 27 1.63 9.25 0.85
CA PRO A 27 1.76 8.68 -0.49
C PRO A 27 0.77 9.31 -1.48
N ILE A 28 1.24 9.65 -2.68
CA ILE A 28 0.44 10.10 -3.83
C ILE A 28 0.55 9.04 -4.92
N ASP A 29 -0.56 8.39 -5.27
CA ASP A 29 -0.59 7.23 -6.18
C ASP A 29 0.51 6.21 -5.88
N PHE A 30 1.43 6.02 -6.84
CA PHE A 30 2.55 5.09 -6.74
C PHE A 30 3.75 5.66 -5.97
N PHE A 31 3.74 6.96 -5.64
CA PHE A 31 4.83 7.60 -4.92
C PHE A 31 4.71 7.34 -3.41
N PRO A 32 5.77 6.82 -2.79
CA PRO A 32 5.78 6.56 -1.36
C PRO A 32 5.79 7.88 -0.57
N GLY A 33 5.07 7.89 0.54
CA GLY A 33 5.16 8.95 1.54
C GLY A 33 6.14 8.61 2.66
N MET A 34 6.48 9.61 3.48
CA MET A 34 7.32 9.44 4.67
C MET A 34 6.54 9.46 6.00
N ARG A 35 5.22 9.60 5.94
CA ARG A 35 4.35 9.72 7.13
C ARG A 35 3.08 8.88 6.97
N LEU A 36 2.79 8.02 7.95
CA LEU A 36 1.56 7.21 7.98
C LEU A 36 0.35 8.03 8.46
N GLY A 37 0.52 8.75 9.58
CA GLY A 37 -0.55 9.44 10.29
C GLY A 37 -1.54 8.45 10.94
N GLY A 38 -2.74 8.96 11.26
CA GLY A 38 -3.80 8.20 11.92
C GLY A 38 -3.61 8.05 13.43
N GLN A 39 -4.64 7.52 14.08
CA GLN A 39 -4.69 7.23 15.50
C GLN A 39 -4.38 5.76 15.75
N GLU A 40 -3.37 5.49 16.59
CA GLU A 40 -3.06 4.14 17.04
C GLU A 40 -4.27 3.51 17.72
N SER A 41 -4.64 2.31 17.26
CA SER A 41 -5.87 1.62 17.62
C SER A 41 -5.60 0.13 17.86
N PRO A 42 -6.32 -0.52 18.78
CA PRO A 42 -6.28 -1.98 18.89
C PRO A 42 -6.89 -2.63 17.64
N PRO A 43 -6.42 -3.81 17.22
CA PRO A 43 -7.02 -4.54 16.11
C PRO A 43 -8.54 -4.75 16.30
N PRO A 44 -9.35 -4.66 15.22
CA PRO A 44 -10.77 -4.94 15.31
C PRO A 44 -11.03 -6.42 15.62
N ALA A 45 -12.22 -6.73 16.14
CA ALA A 45 -12.63 -8.12 16.39
C ALA A 45 -12.70 -8.97 15.09
N SER A 46 -13.00 -8.33 13.96
CA SER A 46 -12.92 -8.91 12.62
C SER A 46 -12.45 -7.85 11.64
N TRP A 47 -11.52 -8.22 10.76
CA TRP A 47 -11.01 -7.33 9.71
C TRP A 47 -12.03 -7.12 8.58
N ALA A 48 -13.07 -7.97 8.46
CA ALA A 48 -14.15 -7.77 7.51
C ALA A 48 -14.91 -6.44 7.75
N THR A 49 -14.90 -5.94 8.99
CA THR A 49 -15.58 -4.69 9.39
C THR A 49 -14.93 -3.42 8.86
N VAL A 50 -13.67 -3.50 8.40
CA VAL A 50 -12.90 -2.33 7.96
C VAL A 50 -12.78 -2.25 6.44
N ASN A 51 -13.63 -2.90 5.65
CA ASN A 51 -13.54 -2.95 4.18
C ASN A 51 -14.14 -1.75 3.42
N ALA A 52 -14.62 -0.72 4.13
CA ALA A 52 -15.26 0.44 3.50
C ALA A 52 -14.30 1.29 2.65
N GLU A 53 -13.00 1.29 2.96
CA GLU A 53 -11.98 1.99 2.19
C GLU A 53 -11.45 1.09 1.07
N ASP A 54 -11.14 1.66 -0.09
CA ASP A 54 -10.53 0.89 -1.19
C ASP A 54 -9.06 0.58 -0.95
N GLU A 55 -8.36 1.44 -0.23
CA GLU A 55 -6.92 1.34 -0.07
C GLU A 55 -6.50 1.56 1.39
N ILE A 56 -5.46 0.84 1.81
CA ILE A 56 -4.76 1.10 3.06
C ILE A 56 -3.44 1.78 2.78
N ARG A 57 -2.88 2.40 3.81
CA ARG A 57 -1.47 2.81 3.80
C ARG A 57 -0.65 1.80 4.58
N VAL A 58 0.49 1.36 4.04
CA VAL A 58 1.43 0.46 4.70
C VAL A 58 2.76 1.19 4.89
N ALA A 59 3.16 1.40 6.14
CA ALA A 59 4.46 1.96 6.51
C ALA A 59 5.40 0.83 6.90
N THR A 60 6.46 0.64 6.12
CA THR A 60 7.53 -0.30 6.44
C THR A 60 8.49 0.29 7.47
N GLN A 61 9.09 -0.58 8.30
CA GLN A 61 10.13 -0.19 9.24
C GLN A 61 11.41 0.29 8.52
N GLY A 62 12.12 1.25 9.13
CA GLY A 62 13.39 1.79 8.63
C GLY A 62 13.72 3.18 9.19
N ALA A 63 14.91 3.70 8.88
CA ALA A 63 15.35 5.03 9.35
C ALA A 63 14.43 6.17 8.87
N LEU A 64 13.84 6.01 7.69
CA LEU A 64 12.71 6.80 7.22
C LEU A 64 11.57 5.85 6.87
N PRO A 65 10.36 6.06 7.43
CA PRO A 65 9.19 5.28 7.05
C PRO A 65 8.98 5.34 5.54
N TRP A 66 8.74 4.20 4.92
CA TRP A 66 8.34 4.14 3.52
C TRP A 66 6.90 3.68 3.46
N VAL A 67 6.04 4.64 3.15
CA VAL A 67 4.59 4.50 3.24
C VAL A 67 4.02 4.35 1.84
N VAL A 68 3.44 3.20 1.52
CA VAL A 68 2.75 2.96 0.25
C VAL A 68 1.25 2.95 0.44
N ARG A 69 0.50 3.17 -0.65
CA ARG A 69 -0.94 2.98 -0.69
C ARG A 69 -1.25 1.74 -1.51
N ILE A 70 -2.12 0.87 -1.01
CA ILE A 70 -2.36 -0.44 -1.64
C ILE A 70 -3.75 -0.99 -1.34
N TRP A 71 -4.25 -1.79 -2.28
CA TRP A 71 -5.47 -2.55 -2.11
C TRP A 71 -5.31 -3.65 -1.07
N TYR A 72 -6.40 -3.90 -0.35
CA TYR A 72 -6.46 -4.89 0.72
C TYR A 72 -7.80 -5.62 0.73
N ALA A 73 -7.83 -6.76 1.41
CA ALA A 73 -9.06 -7.40 1.85
C ALA A 73 -8.97 -7.71 3.33
N GLY A 74 -9.96 -7.26 4.10
CA GLY A 74 -10.24 -7.76 5.43
C GLY A 74 -11.22 -8.93 5.35
N THR A 75 -10.94 -10.01 6.07
CA THR A 75 -11.84 -11.15 6.23
C THR A 75 -11.99 -11.45 7.72
N ASP A 76 -12.81 -12.44 8.07
CA ASP A 76 -12.85 -12.94 9.45
C ASP A 76 -11.54 -13.64 9.85
N ASP A 77 -10.78 -14.15 8.87
CA ASP A 77 -9.48 -14.80 9.10
C ASP A 77 -8.33 -13.80 9.25
N GLY A 78 -8.38 -12.63 8.61
CA GLY A 78 -7.26 -11.70 8.67
C GLY A 78 -7.36 -10.48 7.78
N LEU A 79 -6.31 -9.67 7.83
CA LEU A 79 -6.07 -8.57 6.91
C LEU A 79 -5.04 -8.99 5.87
N TYR A 80 -5.31 -8.76 4.60
CA TYR A 80 -4.49 -9.26 3.50
C TYR A 80 -4.15 -8.17 2.48
N VAL A 81 -2.92 -8.23 1.96
CA VAL A 81 -2.44 -7.36 0.86
C VAL A 81 -1.63 -8.15 -0.16
N PHE A 82 -1.65 -7.73 -1.42
CA PHE A 82 -0.74 -8.26 -2.44
C PHE A 82 0.50 -7.38 -2.59
N GLY A 83 1.66 -7.91 -2.23
CA GLY A 83 2.96 -7.29 -2.45
C GLY A 83 3.47 -7.49 -3.87
N TRP A 84 3.68 -6.42 -4.63
CA TRP A 84 4.42 -6.54 -5.90
C TRP A 84 5.89 -6.88 -5.59
N ARG A 85 6.36 -8.02 -6.07
CA ARG A 85 7.65 -8.61 -5.67
C ARG A 85 8.86 -7.72 -5.99
N GLU A 86 8.77 -6.91 -7.04
CA GLU A 86 9.87 -6.01 -7.45
C GLU A 86 9.82 -4.64 -6.74
N SER A 87 8.79 -4.40 -5.92
CA SER A 87 8.63 -3.10 -5.27
C SER A 87 9.56 -2.92 -4.07
N THR A 88 10.02 -1.69 -3.86
CA THR A 88 10.91 -1.35 -2.73
C THR A 88 10.25 -1.56 -1.37
N TRP A 89 8.93 -1.41 -1.25
CA TRP A 89 8.26 -1.64 0.03
C TRP A 89 8.18 -3.13 0.35
N PHE A 90 7.97 -3.98 -0.67
CA PHE A 90 7.97 -5.42 -0.49
C PHE A 90 9.35 -5.93 -0.08
N SER A 91 10.42 -5.46 -0.73
CA SER A 91 11.79 -5.84 -0.32
C SER A 91 12.15 -5.39 1.10
N ARG A 92 11.59 -4.25 1.56
CA ARG A 92 11.71 -3.83 2.97
C ARG A 92 10.96 -4.77 3.92
N ILE A 93 9.76 -5.22 3.56
CA ILE A 93 9.00 -6.21 4.34
C ILE A 93 9.74 -7.54 4.42
N GLU A 94 10.37 -8.00 3.32
CA GLU A 94 11.18 -9.22 3.33
C GLU A 94 12.38 -9.11 4.28
N ALA A 95 13.00 -7.93 4.36
CA ALA A 95 14.12 -7.68 5.28
C ALA A 95 13.66 -7.47 6.73
N THR A 96 12.49 -6.86 6.95
CA THR A 96 11.93 -6.54 8.27
C THR A 96 10.41 -6.58 8.18
N PRO A 97 9.77 -7.68 8.62
CA PRO A 97 8.33 -7.90 8.42
C PRO A 97 7.44 -7.01 9.30
N GLU A 98 7.99 -6.33 10.29
CA GLU A 98 7.30 -5.37 11.13
C GLU A 98 6.92 -4.11 10.33
N ALA A 99 5.65 -3.73 10.44
CA ALA A 99 5.07 -2.61 9.73
C ALA A 99 3.94 -1.97 10.54
N TRP A 100 3.44 -0.85 10.01
CA TRP A 100 2.20 -0.23 10.48
C TRP A 100 1.26 -0.07 9.31
N VAL A 101 -0.01 -0.33 9.52
CA VAL A 101 -1.05 -0.08 8.52
C VAL A 101 -2.05 0.93 9.01
N ARG A 102 -2.55 1.75 8.09
CA ARG A 102 -3.62 2.71 8.34
C ARG A 102 -4.79 2.45 7.41
N ILE A 103 -5.97 2.34 8.00
CA ILE A 103 -7.26 2.15 7.34
C ILE A 103 -8.19 3.26 7.83
N GLY A 104 -8.64 4.12 6.92
CA GLY A 104 -9.30 5.38 7.30
C GLY A 104 -8.38 6.20 8.21
N ASP A 105 -8.83 6.46 9.45
CA ASP A 105 -8.02 7.16 10.46
C ASP A 105 -7.37 6.24 11.49
N ALA A 106 -7.70 4.95 11.53
CA ALA A 106 -7.13 4.02 12.49
C ALA A 106 -5.81 3.43 11.98
N SER A 107 -4.82 3.34 12.86
CA SER A 107 -3.49 2.78 12.59
C SER A 107 -3.20 1.59 13.51
N TYR A 108 -2.61 0.53 12.95
CA TYR A 108 -2.37 -0.74 13.62
C TYR A 108 -0.92 -1.19 13.40
N ALA A 109 -0.24 -1.62 14.46
CA ALA A 109 1.05 -2.30 14.35
C ALA A 109 0.83 -3.74 13.87
N VAL A 110 1.55 -4.15 12.84
CA VAL A 110 1.40 -5.47 12.23
C VAL A 110 2.74 -6.12 11.90
N ARG A 111 2.72 -7.43 11.73
CA ARG A 111 3.76 -8.23 11.11
C ARG A 111 3.22 -8.82 9.81
N ALA A 112 3.91 -8.59 8.71
CA ALA A 112 3.56 -9.17 7.42
C ALA A 112 4.11 -10.60 7.30
N VAL A 113 3.23 -11.55 6.98
CA VAL A 113 3.53 -12.97 6.86
C VAL A 113 3.14 -13.45 5.46
N PRO A 114 4.06 -14.02 4.67
CA PRO A 114 3.72 -14.62 3.37
C PRO A 114 2.69 -15.74 3.51
N VAL A 115 1.65 -15.68 2.68
CA VAL A 115 0.69 -16.77 2.53
C VAL A 115 1.22 -17.75 1.48
N GLU A 116 1.49 -18.98 1.91
CA GLU A 116 2.00 -20.07 1.05
C GLU A 116 0.87 -20.98 0.54
N ALA A 117 -0.22 -21.09 1.29
CA ALA A 117 -1.31 -21.98 0.96
C ALA A 117 -2.15 -21.42 -0.21
N LYS A 118 -2.22 -22.17 -1.31
CA LYS A 118 -3.07 -21.80 -2.46
C LYS A 118 -4.55 -21.67 -2.04
N SER A 119 -5.04 -22.55 -1.17
CA SER A 119 -6.44 -22.51 -0.72
C SER A 119 -6.79 -21.22 0.03
N GLU A 120 -5.90 -20.74 0.92
CA GLU A 120 -6.07 -19.45 1.59
C GLU A 120 -6.00 -18.30 0.58
N THR A 121 -5.04 -18.39 -0.35
CA THR A 121 -4.88 -17.43 -1.43
C THR A 121 -6.13 -17.33 -2.32
N ASP A 122 -6.76 -18.45 -2.66
CA ASP A 122 -7.98 -18.49 -3.47
C ASP A 122 -9.20 -17.93 -2.69
N ALA A 123 -9.30 -18.22 -1.39
CA ALA A 123 -10.34 -17.66 -0.53
C ALA A 123 -10.23 -16.13 -0.42
N VAL A 124 -9.01 -15.60 -0.23
CA VAL A 124 -8.76 -14.15 -0.22
C VAL A 124 -9.07 -13.52 -1.58
N MET A 125 -8.81 -14.21 -2.68
CA MET A 125 -9.17 -13.69 -4.02
C MET A 125 -10.66 -13.50 -4.21
N GLN A 126 -11.51 -14.32 -3.57
CA GLN A 126 -12.95 -14.10 -3.60
C GLN A 126 -13.30 -12.75 -2.97
N ALA A 127 -12.76 -12.45 -1.79
CA ALA A 127 -12.96 -11.16 -1.13
C ALA A 127 -12.44 -9.97 -1.97
N TYR A 128 -11.30 -10.14 -2.65
CA TYR A 128 -10.78 -9.13 -3.57
C TYR A 128 -11.71 -8.89 -4.77
N ARG A 129 -12.27 -9.94 -5.39
CA ARG A 129 -13.22 -9.80 -6.50
C ARG A 129 -14.48 -9.07 -6.06
N GLU A 130 -15.06 -9.48 -4.94
CA GLU A 130 -16.26 -8.84 -4.39
C GLU A 130 -16.05 -7.34 -4.14
N LYS A 131 -14.84 -6.95 -3.72
CA LYS A 131 -14.51 -5.55 -3.44
C LYS A 131 -14.16 -4.73 -4.69
N TYR A 132 -13.43 -5.31 -5.65
CA TYR A 132 -12.79 -4.56 -6.74
C TYR A 132 -13.28 -4.94 -8.16
N ASP A 133 -14.25 -5.83 -8.34
CA ASP A 133 -14.77 -6.23 -9.67
C ASP A 133 -15.22 -5.03 -10.51
N ARG A 134 -15.74 -3.97 -9.87
CA ARG A 134 -16.11 -2.71 -10.55
C ARG A 134 -14.94 -2.05 -11.31
N TYR A 135 -13.71 -2.33 -10.90
CA TYR A 135 -12.52 -1.77 -11.56
C TYR A 135 -12.09 -2.55 -12.81
N LEU A 136 -12.71 -3.69 -13.12
CA LEU A 136 -12.55 -4.35 -14.41
C LEU A 136 -13.15 -3.55 -15.58
N ASP A 137 -14.09 -2.65 -15.28
CA ASP A 137 -14.70 -1.75 -16.25
C ASP A 137 -13.79 -0.54 -16.50
N PRO A 138 -13.22 -0.39 -17.72
CA PRO A 138 -12.36 0.73 -18.04
C PRO A 138 -13.09 2.08 -18.04
N GLU A 139 -14.43 2.12 -18.13
CA GLU A 139 -15.21 3.35 -18.01
C GLU A 139 -15.24 3.86 -16.55
N ILE A 140 -15.15 2.94 -15.58
CA ILE A 140 -15.15 3.26 -14.14
C ILE A 140 -13.73 3.61 -13.67
N ALA A 141 -12.74 2.81 -14.05
CA ALA A 141 -11.40 2.87 -13.46
C ALA A 141 -10.32 3.45 -14.38
N GLY A 142 -10.64 3.65 -15.66
CA GLY A 142 -9.66 3.89 -16.70
C GLY A 142 -8.93 2.61 -17.13
N GLN A 143 -8.40 2.63 -18.35
CA GLN A 143 -7.80 1.44 -18.97
C GLN A 143 -6.66 0.84 -18.12
N ALA A 144 -5.76 1.68 -17.60
CA ALA A 144 -4.60 1.21 -16.84
C ALA A 144 -5.01 0.47 -15.55
N MET A 145 -6.01 0.96 -14.83
CA MET A 145 -6.49 0.30 -13.61
C MET A 145 -7.25 -0.99 -13.94
N ALA A 146 -8.04 -0.98 -15.02
CA ALA A 146 -8.73 -2.18 -15.47
C ALA A 146 -7.76 -3.29 -15.87
N ASP A 147 -6.64 -2.94 -16.54
CA ASP A 147 -5.59 -3.90 -16.88
C ASP A 147 -4.86 -4.43 -15.62
N ALA A 148 -4.53 -3.55 -14.67
CA ALA A 148 -3.94 -3.98 -13.40
C ALA A 148 -4.88 -4.90 -12.58
N THR A 149 -6.19 -4.61 -12.59
CA THR A 149 -7.21 -5.45 -11.95
C THR A 149 -7.28 -6.82 -12.61
N ARG A 150 -7.27 -6.87 -13.96
CA ARG A 150 -7.25 -8.13 -14.72
C ARG A 150 -5.99 -8.93 -14.44
N GLU A 151 -4.82 -8.29 -14.38
CA GLU A 151 -3.56 -8.95 -14.05
C GLU A 151 -3.60 -9.55 -12.64
N LEU A 152 -4.07 -8.79 -11.65
CA LEU A 152 -4.24 -9.27 -10.28
C LEU A 152 -5.23 -10.43 -10.20
N PHE A 153 -6.27 -10.42 -11.04
CA PHE A 153 -7.32 -11.44 -11.03
C PHE A 153 -6.98 -12.68 -11.88
N ASP A 154 -5.96 -12.61 -12.73
CA ASP A 154 -5.43 -13.76 -13.46
C ASP A 154 -4.45 -14.54 -12.57
N ASP A 155 -4.78 -15.80 -12.24
CA ASP A 155 -4.01 -16.60 -11.27
C ASP A 155 -2.53 -16.77 -11.70
N ALA A 156 -2.31 -17.04 -12.99
CA ALA A 156 -0.97 -17.28 -13.52
C ALA A 156 -0.11 -16.01 -13.49
N SER A 157 -0.65 -14.87 -13.88
CA SER A 157 0.06 -13.59 -13.83
C SER A 157 0.28 -13.15 -12.40
N ARG A 158 -0.75 -13.19 -11.57
CA ARG A 158 -0.67 -12.84 -10.15
C ARG A 158 0.39 -13.64 -9.41
N ALA A 159 0.43 -14.95 -9.57
CA ALA A 159 1.38 -15.81 -8.85
C ALA A 159 2.85 -15.49 -9.18
N ARG A 160 3.13 -14.95 -10.38
CA ARG A 160 4.47 -14.50 -10.78
C ARG A 160 4.80 -13.11 -10.27
N THR A 161 3.83 -12.19 -10.33
CA THR A 161 4.07 -10.76 -10.05
C THR A 161 3.95 -10.42 -8.56
N TYR A 162 3.02 -11.07 -7.85
CA TYR A 162 2.66 -10.69 -6.49
C TYR A 162 2.91 -11.81 -5.47
N GLN A 163 3.10 -11.40 -4.22
CA GLN A 163 3.06 -12.26 -3.03
C GLN A 163 1.87 -11.83 -2.18
N LEU A 164 0.99 -12.76 -1.82
CA LEU A 164 -0.02 -12.49 -0.81
C LEU A 164 0.64 -12.43 0.57
N LEU A 165 0.35 -11.37 1.32
CA LEU A 165 0.78 -11.17 2.69
C LEU A 165 -0.43 -11.10 3.60
N ARG A 166 -0.42 -11.88 4.69
CA ARG A 166 -1.29 -11.71 5.84
C ARG A 166 -0.65 -10.72 6.80
N LEU A 167 -1.40 -9.71 7.23
CA LEU A 167 -0.96 -8.69 8.16
C LEU A 167 -1.48 -9.05 9.56
N GLU A 168 -0.65 -9.70 10.34
CA GLU A 168 -0.99 -10.15 11.68
C GLU A 168 -0.75 -9.02 12.70
N PRO A 169 -1.63 -8.79 13.68
CA PRO A 169 -1.35 -7.84 14.76
C PRO A 169 -0.01 -8.12 15.45
N SER A 170 0.81 -7.09 15.63
CA SER A 170 2.00 -7.19 16.47
C SER A 170 1.60 -7.36 17.94
N ARG A 171 2.32 -8.22 18.66
CA ARG A 171 2.20 -8.36 20.12
C ARG A 171 2.89 -7.22 20.86
#